data_AF-A0A2D9ZXT1-F1
#
_entry.id   AF-A0A2D9ZXT1-F1
#
_cell.length_a   1.000
_cell.length_b   1.000
_cell.length_c   1.000
_cell.angle_alpha   90.00
_cell.angle_beta   90.00
_cell.angle_gamma   90.00
#
_symmetry.space_group_name_H-M   'P 1'
#
loop_
_entity.id
_entity.type
_entity.pdbx_description
1 polymer ?
#
loop_
_entity_poly.entity_id
_entity_poly.type
_entity_poly.pdbx_seq_one_letter_code
_entity_poly.pdbx_strand_id
1 'polypeptide(L)'
;MTESLWPQLRLKADTEEELIEKYREVYLKTYVHDENGNARVFTDWCGVTYKFGAGAFDHAFTESINYRTSAGIHDGGFSKKRARRVLWIKEVLALSAGTVQRYSQSRQTDRGKTAKRRTLVVVEEKYVVVFDDPRKAGDPHWFVTAFPADQAYLERIKRTSFLVETKQGGR
;
A
#
# COMPACT_ATOMS: atom_id res chain seq x y z
N MET A 1 -14.51 -8.45 -20.25
CA MET A 1 -14.16 -7.79 -18.98
C MET A 1 -13.19 -8.72 -18.28
N THR A 2 -11.91 -8.40 -18.24
CA THR A 2 -10.96 -9.17 -17.42
C THR A 2 -11.34 -8.94 -15.96
N GLU A 3 -11.74 -10.01 -15.28
CA GLU A 3 -11.95 -9.97 -13.83
C GLU A 3 -10.64 -9.54 -13.16
N SER A 4 -10.74 -8.73 -12.10
CA SER A 4 -9.55 -8.35 -11.33
C SER A 4 -8.86 -9.59 -10.76
N LEU A 5 -7.54 -9.55 -10.60
CA LEU A 5 -6.74 -10.63 -10.00
C LEU A 5 -7.26 -11.06 -8.63
N TRP A 6 -7.77 -10.10 -7.85
CA TRP A 6 -8.34 -10.35 -6.53
C TRP A 6 -9.71 -9.69 -6.38
N PRO A 7 -10.61 -10.28 -5.58
CA PRO A 7 -11.91 -9.68 -5.33
C PRO A 7 -11.79 -8.36 -4.55
N GLN A 8 -12.68 -7.42 -4.84
CA GLN A 8 -12.82 -6.20 -4.06
C GLN A 8 -13.70 -6.45 -2.83
N LEU A 9 -13.26 -6.01 -1.65
CA LEU A 9 -14.07 -6.05 -0.44
C LEU A 9 -15.13 -4.94 -0.50
N ARG A 10 -16.42 -5.30 -0.47
CA ARG A 10 -17.53 -4.34 -0.53
C ARG A 10 -18.37 -4.43 0.73
N LEU A 11 -18.04 -3.58 1.71
CA LEU A 11 -18.78 -3.45 2.96
C LEU A 11 -20.04 -2.58 2.76
N LYS A 12 -21.08 -2.87 3.54
CA LYS A 12 -22.33 -2.10 3.62
C LYS A 12 -22.39 -1.37 4.96
N ALA A 13 -22.86 -0.14 4.96
CA ALA A 13 -23.13 0.68 6.14
C ALA A 13 -24.17 1.74 5.79
N ASP A 14 -24.84 2.29 6.79
CA ASP A 14 -25.92 3.26 6.60
C ASP A 14 -25.38 4.68 6.47
N THR A 15 -24.20 4.94 7.05
CA THR A 15 -23.47 6.22 6.94
C THR A 15 -22.04 6.04 6.38
N GLU A 16 -21.42 7.14 5.96
CA GLU A 16 -20.02 7.10 5.50
C GLU A 16 -19.05 6.88 6.66
N GLU A 17 -19.34 7.46 7.82
CA GLU A 17 -18.55 7.30 9.05
C GLU A 17 -18.53 5.84 9.50
N GLU A 18 -19.69 5.17 9.51
CA GLU A 18 -19.77 3.74 9.80
C GLU A 18 -19.02 2.90 8.76
N LEU A 19 -19.08 3.29 7.48
CA LEU A 19 -18.36 2.59 6.43
C LEU A 19 -16.85 2.69 6.64
N ILE A 20 -16.35 3.88 6.96
CA ILE A 20 -14.95 4.15 7.25
C ILE A 20 -14.49 3.28 8.42
N GLU A 21 -15.26 3.24 9.50
CA GLU A 21 -14.90 2.46 10.69
C GLU A 21 -14.88 0.96 10.40
N LYS A 22 -15.84 0.44 9.62
CA LYS A 22 -15.80 -0.97 9.19
C LYS A 22 -14.55 -1.31 8.38
N TYR A 23 -14.09 -0.41 7.49
CA TYR A 23 -12.82 -0.63 6.78
C TYR A 23 -11.61 -0.47 7.71
N ARG A 24 -11.66 0.44 8.68
CA ARG A 24 -10.60 0.61 9.68
C ARG A 24 -10.44 -0.66 10.51
N GLU A 25 -11.53 -1.24 10.99
CA GLU A 25 -11.52 -2.52 11.69
C GLU A 25 -10.90 -3.64 10.86
N VAL A 26 -11.29 -3.76 9.59
CA VAL A 26 -10.69 -4.75 8.67
C VAL A 26 -9.19 -4.53 8.56
N TYR A 27 -8.75 -3.28 8.40
CA TYR A 27 -7.33 -2.95 8.32
C TYR A 27 -6.59 -3.32 9.60
N LEU A 28 -7.11 -2.95 10.78
CA LEU A 28 -6.49 -3.23 12.07
C LEU A 28 -6.37 -4.75 12.32
N LYS A 29 -7.46 -5.50 12.11
CA LYS A 29 -7.51 -6.96 12.31
C LYS A 29 -6.67 -7.72 11.29
N THR A 30 -6.57 -7.22 10.06
CA THR A 30 -5.82 -7.89 9.00
C THR A 30 -4.32 -7.60 9.11
N TYR A 31 -3.94 -6.35 9.38
CA TYR A 31 -2.57 -5.87 9.18
C TYR A 31 -1.83 -5.44 10.45
N VAL A 32 -2.54 -4.96 11.46
CA VAL A 32 -1.90 -4.32 12.62
C VAL A 32 -1.78 -5.30 13.78
N HIS A 33 -2.88 -5.93 14.18
CA HIS A 33 -2.93 -6.82 15.34
C HIS A 33 -3.39 -8.23 14.99
N ASP A 34 -2.80 -9.24 15.61
CA ASP A 34 -3.28 -10.62 15.60
C ASP A 34 -4.47 -10.83 16.56
N GLU A 35 -4.96 -12.06 16.65
CA GLU A 35 -6.09 -12.43 17.52
C GLU A 35 -5.81 -12.21 19.01
N ASN A 36 -4.52 -12.17 19.40
CA ASN A 36 -4.05 -11.95 20.76
C ASN A 36 -3.66 -10.48 21.01
N GLY A 37 -3.85 -9.58 20.04
CA GLY A 37 -3.48 -8.18 20.12
C GLY A 37 -2.00 -7.87 19.80
N ASN A 38 -1.19 -8.87 19.45
CA ASN A 38 0.23 -8.65 19.12
C ASN A 38 0.38 -8.00 17.74
N ALA A 39 1.44 -7.20 17.57
CA ALA A 39 1.74 -6.58 16.29
C ALA A 39 2.08 -7.64 15.23
N ARG A 40 1.38 -7.62 14.08
CA ARG A 40 1.66 -8.54 12.96
C ARG A 40 2.94 -8.14 12.22
N VAL A 41 3.64 -9.15 11.72
CA VAL A 41 4.76 -9.01 10.79
C VAL A 41 4.47 -9.88 9.58
N PHE A 42 4.61 -9.29 8.39
CA PHE A 42 4.48 -10.01 7.13
C PHE A 42 5.86 -10.22 6.55
N THR A 43 6.04 -11.32 5.83
CA THR A 43 7.29 -11.65 5.14
C THR A 43 6.99 -11.88 3.67
N ASP A 44 7.71 -11.21 2.78
CA ASP A 44 7.58 -11.44 1.34
C ASP A 44 8.37 -12.68 0.88
N TRP A 45 8.28 -12.97 -0.42
CA TRP A 45 8.98 -14.08 -1.09
C TRP A 45 10.51 -13.99 -1.05
N CYS A 46 11.08 -12.86 -0.63
CA CYS A 46 12.51 -12.63 -0.47
C CYS A 46 12.95 -12.65 1.00
N GLY A 47 12.05 -13.00 1.94
CA GLY A 47 12.34 -12.98 3.37
C GLY A 47 12.34 -11.57 3.98
N VAL A 48 11.88 -10.55 3.25
CA VAL A 48 11.82 -9.18 3.75
C VAL A 48 10.60 -9.01 4.64
N THR A 49 10.79 -8.38 5.80
CA THR A 49 9.72 -8.18 6.78
C THR A 49 9.04 -6.82 6.65
N TYR A 50 7.73 -6.79 6.94
CA TYR A 50 6.86 -5.63 6.81
C TYR A 50 5.95 -5.47 8.03
N LYS A 51 5.72 -4.22 8.44
CA LYS A 51 4.80 -3.84 9.52
C LYS A 51 3.86 -2.74 9.09
N PHE A 52 2.72 -2.69 9.76
CA PHE A 52 1.64 -1.74 9.52
C PHE A 52 1.32 -0.99 10.81
N GLY A 53 1.26 0.33 10.73
CA GLY A 53 0.78 1.17 11.83
C GLY A 53 -0.72 1.44 11.72
N ALA A 54 -1.42 1.54 12.84
CA ALA A 54 -2.83 1.92 12.88
C ALA A 54 -3.08 3.27 12.16
N GLY A 55 -2.24 4.28 12.42
CA GLY A 55 -2.35 5.61 11.83
C GLY A 55 -2.07 5.68 10.32
N ALA A 56 -1.54 4.61 9.71
CA ALA A 56 -1.36 4.57 8.25
C ALA A 56 -2.69 4.39 7.50
N PHE A 57 -3.76 3.94 8.18
CA PHE A 57 -5.09 3.80 7.58
C PHE A 57 -5.57 5.13 6.97
N ASP A 58 -5.49 6.20 7.74
CA ASP A 58 -6.01 7.51 7.32
C ASP A 58 -5.24 8.03 6.10
N HIS A 59 -3.93 7.81 6.04
CA HIS A 59 -3.12 8.17 4.87
C HIS A 59 -3.37 7.25 3.66
N ALA A 60 -3.59 5.96 3.90
CA ALA A 60 -3.72 4.94 2.85
C ALA A 60 -5.11 4.86 2.22
N PHE A 61 -6.13 5.42 2.87
CA PHE A 61 -7.52 5.31 2.41
C PHE A 61 -8.24 6.64 2.27
N THR A 62 -7.53 7.77 2.34
CA THR A 62 -8.02 9.08 1.91
C THR A 62 -7.44 9.49 0.55
N GLU A 63 -8.14 10.31 -0.22
CA GLU A 63 -7.56 10.98 -1.39
C GLU A 63 -6.88 12.29 -0.97
N SER A 64 -5.89 12.74 -1.74
CA SER A 64 -5.42 14.13 -1.70
C SER A 64 -5.97 14.84 -2.95
N ILE A 65 -6.58 16.02 -2.82
CA ILE A 65 -7.10 16.77 -3.97
C ILE A 65 -5.96 17.15 -4.93
N ASN A 66 -4.74 17.32 -4.41
CA ASN A 66 -3.56 17.73 -5.19
C ASN A 66 -2.31 16.87 -4.91
N TYR A 67 -2.30 15.62 -5.38
CA TYR A 67 -1.14 14.71 -5.22
C TYR A 67 0.19 15.24 -5.80
N ARG A 68 0.15 16.27 -6.64
CA ARG A 68 1.30 16.88 -7.32
C ARG A 68 1.95 18.05 -6.55
N THR A 69 1.21 18.71 -5.65
CA THR A 69 1.65 19.99 -5.02
C THR A 69 1.33 20.11 -3.54
N SER A 70 0.49 19.24 -2.95
CA SER A 70 0.17 19.35 -1.53
C SER A 70 1.26 18.73 -0.66
N ALA A 71 1.69 19.47 0.35
CA ALA A 71 2.61 19.04 1.41
C ALA A 71 1.94 18.02 2.36
N GLY A 72 1.39 16.94 1.81
CA GLY A 72 0.68 15.92 2.59
C GLY A 72 -0.67 16.36 3.15
N ILE A 73 -1.31 17.38 2.58
CA ILE A 73 -2.66 17.81 3.00
C ILE A 73 -3.68 16.85 2.37
N HIS A 74 -4.39 16.12 3.24
CA HIS A 74 -5.46 15.17 2.91
C HIS A 74 -6.82 15.86 3.00
N ASP A 75 -7.17 16.59 1.95
CA ASP A 75 -8.43 17.32 1.80
C ASP A 75 -9.47 16.57 0.94
N GLY A 76 -9.10 15.43 0.35
CA GLY A 76 -9.92 14.71 -0.64
C GLY A 76 -10.94 13.73 -0.08
N GLY A 77 -11.04 13.59 1.24
CA GLY A 77 -11.98 12.68 1.90
C GLY A 77 -11.65 11.20 1.72
N PHE A 78 -12.55 10.33 2.17
CA PHE A 78 -12.38 8.88 2.16
C PHE A 78 -12.50 8.28 0.74
N SER A 79 -11.54 7.43 0.37
CA SER A 79 -11.50 6.76 -0.92
C SER A 79 -12.09 5.36 -0.85
N LYS A 80 -13.36 5.22 -1.22
CA LYS A 80 -14.02 3.92 -1.43
C LYS A 80 -13.26 3.04 -2.43
N LYS A 81 -12.61 3.65 -3.44
CA LYS A 81 -11.82 2.93 -4.45
C LYS A 81 -10.60 2.25 -3.84
N ARG A 82 -9.89 2.93 -2.94
CA ARG A 82 -8.72 2.39 -2.22
C ARG A 82 -9.17 1.38 -1.16
N ALA A 83 -10.19 1.72 -0.37
CA ALA A 83 -10.70 0.88 0.71
C ALA A 83 -11.20 -0.49 0.23
N ARG A 84 -11.88 -0.54 -0.92
CA ARG A 84 -12.30 -1.80 -1.54
C ARG A 84 -11.16 -2.77 -1.87
N ARG A 85 -9.93 -2.27 -1.98
CA ARG A 85 -8.71 -3.05 -2.24
C ARG A 85 -7.87 -3.25 -0.98
N VAL A 86 -8.41 -2.97 0.21
CA VAL A 86 -7.68 -3.10 1.47
C VAL A 86 -7.05 -4.49 1.62
N LEU A 87 -7.73 -5.55 1.19
CA LEU A 87 -7.23 -6.93 1.27
C LEU A 87 -6.18 -7.27 0.20
N TRP A 88 -6.04 -6.47 -0.86
CA TRP A 88 -5.06 -6.76 -1.91
C TRP A 88 -3.63 -6.60 -1.41
N ILE A 89 -3.40 -5.78 -0.37
CA ILE A 89 -2.05 -5.54 0.15
C ILE A 89 -1.40 -6.84 0.64
N LYS A 90 -2.12 -7.67 1.41
CA LYS A 90 -1.60 -8.99 1.84
C LYS A 90 -1.38 -9.93 0.66
N GLU A 91 -2.22 -9.85 -0.38
CA GLU A 91 -2.09 -10.69 -1.58
C GLU A 91 -0.83 -10.32 -2.38
N VAL A 92 -0.52 -9.02 -2.46
CA VAL A 92 0.74 -8.53 -3.05
C VAL A 92 1.94 -9.03 -2.27
N LEU A 93 1.92 -8.96 -0.94
CA LEU A 93 3.03 -9.44 -0.10
C LEU A 93 3.21 -10.97 -0.17
N ALA A 94 2.11 -11.71 -0.26
CA ALA A 94 2.11 -13.15 -0.46
C ALA A 94 2.46 -13.57 -1.90
N LEU A 95 2.52 -12.60 -2.84
CA LEU A 95 2.69 -12.84 -4.26
C LEU A 95 1.70 -13.90 -4.79
N SER A 96 0.44 -13.80 -4.37
CA SER A 96 -0.56 -14.84 -4.64
C SER A 96 -1.04 -14.87 -6.09
N ALA A 97 -0.97 -13.75 -6.81
CA ALA A 97 -1.30 -13.65 -8.23
C ALA A 97 -0.60 -12.48 -8.93
N GLY A 98 -0.52 -12.58 -10.26
CA GLY A 98 -0.05 -11.52 -11.15
C GLY A 98 1.47 -11.30 -11.13
N THR A 99 1.88 -10.17 -11.69
CA THR A 99 3.29 -9.78 -11.83
C THR A 99 3.57 -8.59 -10.95
N VAL A 100 4.47 -8.75 -9.98
CA VAL A 100 4.91 -7.68 -9.08
C VAL A 100 6.29 -7.18 -9.47
N GLN A 101 6.38 -5.89 -9.77
CA GLN A 101 7.63 -5.17 -9.95
C GLN A 101 7.98 -4.42 -8.67
N ARG A 102 9.21 -4.63 -8.19
CA ARG A 102 9.74 -3.96 -7.01
C ARG A 102 10.69 -2.85 -7.41
N TYR A 103 10.36 -1.63 -7.02
CA TYR A 103 11.16 -0.44 -7.23
C TYR A 103 11.75 0.08 -5.92
N SER A 104 12.95 0.65 -6.01
CA SER A 104 13.60 1.40 -4.94
C SER A 104 13.71 2.87 -5.34
N GLN A 105 13.37 3.77 -4.42
CA GLN A 105 13.45 5.21 -4.61
C GLN A 105 14.05 5.88 -3.37
N SER A 106 14.91 6.88 -3.57
CA SER A 106 15.32 7.79 -2.49
C SER A 106 14.62 9.13 -2.68
N ARG A 107 13.98 9.65 -1.63
CA ARG A 107 13.29 10.95 -1.66
C ARG A 107 13.76 11.81 -0.49
N GLN A 108 14.06 13.08 -0.74
CA GLN A 108 14.20 14.04 0.34
C GLN A 108 12.83 14.33 0.96
N THR A 109 12.73 14.11 2.26
CA THR A 109 11.58 14.54 3.07
C THR A 109 11.64 16.05 3.29
N ASP A 110 10.50 16.63 3.64
CA ASP A 110 10.37 18.08 3.89
C ASP A 110 11.27 18.59 5.02
N ARG A 111 11.82 17.68 5.83
CA ARG A 111 12.79 17.96 6.90
C ARG A 111 14.25 17.78 6.46
N GLY A 112 14.51 17.73 5.16
CA GLY A 112 15.85 17.58 4.57
C GLY A 112 16.46 16.18 4.71
N LYS A 113 15.75 15.20 5.30
CA LYS A 113 16.26 13.83 5.46
C LYS A 113 15.94 12.99 4.22
N THR A 114 16.89 12.21 3.74
CA THR A 114 16.65 11.23 2.68
C THR A 114 15.92 10.02 3.27
N ALA A 115 14.69 9.78 2.84
CA ALA A 115 13.97 8.54 3.08
C ALA A 115 14.12 7.62 1.87
N LYS A 116 14.47 6.36 2.11
CA LYS A 116 14.42 5.31 1.09
C LYS A 116 13.05 4.65 1.13
N ARG A 117 12.52 4.38 -0.05
CA ARG A 117 11.19 3.80 -0.23
C ARG A 117 11.27 2.58 -1.13
N ARG A 118 10.47 1.60 -0.76
CA ARG A 118 10.18 0.42 -1.56
C ARG A 118 8.77 0.54 -2.12
N THR A 119 8.65 0.43 -3.44
CA THR A 119 7.36 0.46 -4.12
C THR A 119 7.13 -0.85 -4.85
N LEU A 120 6.03 -1.54 -4.53
CA LEU A 120 5.57 -2.73 -5.23
C LEU A 120 4.48 -2.32 -6.21
N VAL A 121 4.60 -2.76 -7.46
CA VAL A 121 3.64 -2.46 -8.53
C VAL A 121 3.13 -3.78 -9.10
N VAL A 122 1.82 -4.01 -8.98
CA VAL A 122 1.12 -5.10 -9.68
C VAL A 122 0.81 -4.62 -11.09
N VAL A 123 1.44 -5.21 -12.08
CA VAL A 123 1.44 -4.71 -13.47
C VAL A 123 0.05 -4.74 -14.07
N GLU A 124 -0.65 -5.86 -13.92
CA GLU A 124 -1.97 -6.13 -14.52
C GLU A 124 -3.05 -5.22 -13.93
N GLU A 125 -2.96 -4.94 -12.63
CA GLU A 125 -3.94 -4.12 -11.89
C GLU A 125 -3.59 -2.64 -11.82
N LYS A 126 -2.39 -2.27 -12.27
CA LYS A 126 -1.79 -0.95 -12.02
C LYS A 126 -1.86 -0.57 -10.54
N TYR A 127 -1.73 -1.55 -9.65
CA TYR A 127 -1.89 -1.36 -8.21
C TYR A 127 -0.54 -1.15 -7.54
N VAL A 128 -0.44 -0.11 -6.72
CA VAL A 128 0.81 0.33 -6.10
C VAL A 128 0.71 0.17 -4.59
N VAL A 129 1.73 -0.39 -3.98
CA VAL A 129 1.92 -0.48 -2.53
C VAL A 129 3.27 0.12 -2.16
N VAL A 130 3.31 1.06 -1.23
CA VAL A 130 4.51 1.79 -0.84
C VAL A 130 4.86 1.51 0.61
N PHE A 131 6.14 1.27 0.84
CA PHE A 131 6.74 1.11 2.15
C PHE A 131 7.94 2.04 2.31
N ASP A 132 8.16 2.54 3.52
CA ASP A 132 9.42 3.18 3.89
C ASP A 132 10.41 2.09 4.31
N ASP A 133 11.67 2.25 3.87
CA ASP A 133 12.76 1.37 4.27
C ASP A 133 13.04 1.50 5.78
N PRO A 134 13.52 0.42 6.41
CA PRO A 134 13.88 0.47 7.82
C PRO A 134 15.04 1.44 8.07
N ARG A 135 15.04 2.05 9.25
CA ARG A 135 16.14 2.93 9.68
C ARG A 135 17.40 2.16 10.08
N LYS A 136 17.25 0.89 10.48
CA LYS A 136 18.34 -0.03 10.86
C LYS A 136 18.22 -1.33 10.08
N ALA A 137 19.35 -1.94 9.75
CA ALA A 137 19.34 -3.26 9.13
C ALA A 137 18.66 -4.28 10.06
N GLY A 138 17.81 -5.14 9.49
CA GLY A 138 17.06 -6.16 10.23
C GLY A 138 15.69 -5.69 10.74
N ASP A 139 15.43 -4.38 10.78
CA ASP A 139 14.08 -3.86 11.10
C ASP A 139 13.12 -4.07 9.91
N PRO A 140 11.81 -4.20 10.17
CA PRO A 140 10.81 -4.32 9.11
C PRO A 140 10.58 -3.00 8.37
N HIS A 141 10.19 -3.12 7.10
CA HIS A 141 9.69 -2.00 6.30
C HIS A 141 8.31 -1.57 6.81
N TRP A 142 8.04 -0.27 6.76
CA TRP A 142 6.79 0.29 7.29
C TRP A 142 5.83 0.65 6.17
N PHE A 143 4.61 0.15 6.25
CA PHE A 143 3.57 0.49 5.30
C PHE A 143 3.27 1.99 5.31
N VAL A 144 3.29 2.58 4.12
CA VAL A 144 2.92 3.98 3.90
C VAL A 144 1.53 4.03 3.32
N THR A 145 1.33 3.48 2.12
CA THR A 145 0.11 3.72 1.35
C THR A 145 -0.11 2.67 0.27
N ALA A 146 -1.35 2.48 -0.18
CA ALA A 146 -1.64 1.64 -1.35
C ALA A 146 -2.79 2.20 -2.20
N PHE A 147 -2.69 2.13 -3.52
CA PHE A 147 -3.68 2.71 -4.43
C PHE A 147 -3.59 2.15 -5.86
N PRO A 148 -4.72 2.13 -6.60
CA PRO A 148 -4.68 1.96 -8.04
C PRO A 148 -4.14 3.24 -8.71
N ALA A 149 -3.10 3.09 -9.51
CA ALA A 149 -2.43 4.16 -10.23
C ALA A 149 -2.90 4.26 -11.69
N ASP A 150 -2.75 5.44 -12.28
CA ASP A 150 -2.89 5.62 -13.72
C ASP A 150 -1.57 5.31 -14.45
N GLN A 151 -1.63 5.28 -15.79
CA GLN A 151 -0.47 5.00 -16.62
C GLN A 151 0.66 6.03 -16.44
N ALA A 152 0.29 7.32 -16.33
CA ALA A 152 1.26 8.40 -16.18
C ALA A 152 2.06 8.29 -14.87
N TYR A 153 1.41 7.88 -13.78
CA TYR A 153 2.05 7.65 -12.49
C TYR A 153 3.01 6.46 -12.56
N LEU A 154 2.61 5.35 -13.21
CA LEU A 154 3.48 4.20 -13.39
C LEU A 154 4.72 4.52 -14.23
N GLU A 155 4.56 5.30 -15.30
CA GLU A 155 5.68 5.77 -16.11
C GLU A 155 6.62 6.66 -15.31
N ARG A 156 6.09 7.51 -14.43
CA ARG A 156 6.90 8.31 -13.52
C ARG A 156 7.70 7.44 -12.55
N ILE A 157 7.11 6.39 -11.96
CA ILE A 157 7.87 5.44 -11.13
C ILE A 157 9.03 4.86 -11.94
N LYS A 158 8.75 4.35 -13.14
CA LYS A 158 9.76 3.73 -14.02
C LYS A 158 10.92 4.67 -14.37
N ARG A 159 10.65 5.98 -14.53
CA ARG A 159 11.68 6.98 -14.85
C ARG A 159 12.49 7.43 -13.64
N THR A 160 11.92 7.41 -12.44
CA THR A 160 12.49 8.05 -11.24
C THR A 160 12.93 7.08 -10.15
N SER A 161 12.70 5.79 -10.36
CA SER A 161 12.98 4.72 -9.39
C SER A 161 13.76 3.61 -10.08
N PHE A 162 14.61 2.94 -9.32
CA PHE A 162 15.38 1.80 -9.81
C PHE A 162 14.54 0.53 -9.71
N LEU A 163 14.35 -0.19 -10.83
CA LEU A 163 13.71 -1.49 -10.84
C LEU A 163 14.67 -2.51 -10.22
N VAL A 164 14.34 -2.99 -9.03
CA VAL A 164 15.15 -3.97 -8.31
C VAL A 164 14.85 -5.39 -8.81
N GLU A 165 13.58 -5.68 -9.05
CA GLU A 165 13.15 -7.05 -9.36
C GLU A 165 11.78 -7.06 -10.05
N THR A 166 11.56 -8.07 -10.88
CA THR A 166 10.22 -8.47 -11.35
C THR A 166 9.98 -9.92 -10.97
N LYS A 167 8.83 -10.20 -10.33
CA LYS A 167 8.47 -11.53 -9.89
C LYS A 167 7.04 -11.86 -10.29
N GLN A 168 6.80 -13.09 -10.73
CA GLN A 168 5.49 -13.61 -11.06
C GLN A 168 4.96 -14.48 -9.92
N GLY A 169 3.72 -14.24 -9.50
CA GLY A 169 2.99 -15.03 -8.52
C GLY A 169 2.32 -16.26 -9.08
N GLY A 170 1.79 -17.08 -8.17
CA GLY A 170 1.00 -18.27 -8.51
C GLY A 170 -0.27 -17.91 -9.30
N ARG A 171 -0.86 -18.91 -9.95
CA ARG A 171 -2.24 -18.84 -10.46
C ARG A 171 -3.17 -19.51 -9.48
#